data_AF-A0A7V3BKY2-F1
#
_entry.id   AF-A0A7V3BKY2-F1
#
_cell.length_a   1.000
_cell.length_b   1.000
_cell.length_c   1.000
_cell.angle_alpha   90.00
_cell.angle_beta   90.00
_cell.angle_gamma   90.00
#
_symmetry.space_group_name_H-M   'P 1'
#
loop_
_entity.id
_entity.type
_entity.pdbx_description
1 polymer ?
#
loop_
_entity_poly.entity_id
_entity_poly.type
_entity_poly.pdbx_seq_one_letter_code
_entity_poly.pdbx_strand_id
1 'polypeptide(L)'
;MAIFSQMRLVPTLFVDPWGYKGLTLQLINSVLKDCGCDAIIFFNYNRINMGLSNLDVQEHMSALFTEKRVARLRVRLETLKPLERELSIVEDLANALMELGAKYVLPFGFKNEYGTRTSHHLIFVTKNFRGYEIIKGIMARQSSAADQGVPSFTYNPADSRFPLLFELSQPLDDLGNMLLKDFAGRSLSLQVLYEEHSVGRPYILKNYRDALRKLEYAGKIRTEPPAERRRKIGGRASWHQFQLLTKRSERLLDLAHKLSWPSHVWMGVSVENEDYTCRIDHLRRTPAKIKFLSLEPLLGPLPSLDPENIHWVIVGGESGPGARPIEVSWVIDIRNQCRAAGVPFFFKQWGGVNKKRTGRKLEGRTWDEMPLLVAGNKLLQSTLFDV
;
A
#
# COMPACT_ATOMS: atom_id res chain seq x y z
N MET A 1 -8.07 13.10 42.98
CA MET A 1 -8.92 14.32 42.88
C MET A 1 -8.35 15.55 43.59
N ALA A 2 -7.50 15.46 44.64
CA ALA A 2 -7.10 16.65 45.43
C ALA A 2 -5.61 17.10 45.36
N ILE A 3 -4.73 16.39 44.64
CA ILE A 3 -3.27 16.64 44.73
C ILE A 3 -2.82 17.86 43.91
N PHE A 4 -3.44 18.15 42.76
CA PHE A 4 -2.98 19.22 41.85
C PHE A 4 -3.65 20.59 42.09
N SER A 5 -4.75 20.67 42.83
CA SER A 5 -5.46 21.93 43.06
C SER A 5 -4.72 22.88 44.01
N GLN A 6 -3.85 22.36 44.89
CA GLN A 6 -3.14 23.15 45.91
C GLN A 6 -1.67 23.47 45.56
N MET A 7 -1.12 22.91 44.48
CA MET A 7 0.26 23.18 44.06
C MET A 7 0.30 24.40 43.11
N ARG A 8 1.19 25.37 43.40
CA ARG A 8 1.64 26.41 42.45
C ARG A 8 2.82 25.82 41.67
N LEU A 9 2.53 25.24 40.52
CA LEU A 9 3.54 24.81 39.56
C LEU A 9 3.33 25.61 38.28
N VAL A 10 4.40 25.76 37.50
CA VAL A 10 4.35 26.20 36.09
C VAL A 10 4.53 24.95 35.20
N PRO A 11 3.63 23.94 35.22
CA PRO A 11 3.87 22.72 34.48
C PRO A 11 3.51 22.94 33.00
N THR A 12 4.41 22.55 32.10
CA THR A 12 4.02 22.14 30.75
C THR A 12 3.58 20.67 30.83
N LEU A 13 2.30 20.39 30.61
CA LEU A 13 1.77 19.03 30.67
C LEU A 13 1.63 18.44 29.27
N PHE A 14 2.31 17.32 29.00
CA PHE A 14 2.15 16.52 27.79
C PHE A 14 1.17 15.37 28.05
N VAL A 15 0.12 15.26 27.26
CA VAL A 15 -0.99 14.35 27.56
C VAL A 15 -1.44 13.53 26.36
N ASP A 16 -1.38 12.20 26.48
CA ASP A 16 -2.10 11.27 25.59
C ASP A 16 -3.41 10.81 26.25
N PRO A 17 -4.58 11.24 25.74
CA PRO A 17 -5.87 10.86 26.29
C PRO A 17 -6.18 9.35 26.19
N TRP A 18 -5.41 8.55 25.45
CA TRP A 18 -5.58 7.09 25.40
C TRP A 18 -4.58 6.31 26.26
N GLY A 19 -3.56 6.98 26.82
CA GLY A 19 -2.47 6.34 27.58
C GLY A 19 -2.72 6.22 29.08
N TYR A 20 -3.66 6.98 29.65
CA TYR A 20 -3.89 7.04 31.09
C TYR A 20 -5.38 6.90 31.43
N LYS A 21 -5.74 5.89 32.26
CA LYS A 21 -7.05 5.83 32.90
C LYS A 21 -7.23 7.06 33.79
N GLY A 22 -8.25 7.89 33.54
CA GLY A 22 -8.60 9.03 34.38
C GLY A 22 -8.28 10.42 33.83
N LEU A 23 -7.94 10.54 32.54
CA LEU A 23 -7.80 11.86 31.91
C LEU A 23 -9.17 12.48 31.58
N THR A 24 -9.49 13.59 32.23
CA THR A 24 -10.75 14.31 32.04
C THR A 24 -10.51 15.77 31.65
N LEU A 25 -11.49 16.43 31.03
CA LEU A 25 -11.45 17.87 30.80
C LEU A 25 -11.23 18.66 32.11
N GLN A 26 -11.72 18.15 33.24
CA GLN A 26 -11.51 18.75 34.56
C GLN A 26 -10.04 18.67 34.99
N LEU A 27 -9.35 17.57 34.69
CA LEU A 27 -7.92 17.43 34.96
C LEU A 27 -7.09 18.40 34.10
N ILE A 28 -7.42 18.52 32.80
CA ILE A 28 -6.78 19.50 31.90
C ILE A 28 -7.02 20.93 32.42
N ASN A 29 -8.24 21.26 32.84
CA ASN A 29 -8.56 22.55 33.42
C ASN A 29 -7.79 22.82 34.73
N SER A 30 -7.64 21.80 35.58
CA SER A 30 -6.90 21.94 36.85
C SER A 30 -5.42 22.30 36.66
N VAL A 31 -4.86 21.96 35.50
CA VAL A 31 -3.47 22.25 35.13
C VAL A 31 -3.36 23.66 34.52
N LEU A 32 -4.37 24.08 33.76
CA LEU A 32 -4.45 25.39 33.12
C LEU A 32 -4.90 26.52 34.06
N LYS A 33 -5.15 26.25 35.35
CA LYS A 33 -5.77 27.20 36.29
C LYS A 33 -4.93 28.48 36.53
N ASP A 34 -3.60 28.37 36.57
CA ASP A 34 -2.69 29.46 36.94
C ASP A 34 -2.12 30.21 35.72
N CYS A 35 -1.71 31.47 35.91
CA CYS A 35 -1.10 32.29 34.86
C CYS A 35 0.31 31.77 34.56
N GLY A 36 0.57 31.38 33.30
CA GLY A 36 1.84 30.78 32.87
C GLY A 36 1.81 29.25 32.72
N CYS A 37 0.67 28.61 32.96
CA CYS A 37 0.48 27.18 32.67
C CYS A 37 0.10 26.97 31.20
N ASP A 38 0.89 26.16 30.50
CA ASP A 38 0.66 25.74 29.12
C ASP A 38 0.40 24.24 29.07
N ALA A 39 -0.46 23.79 28.15
CA ALA A 39 -0.72 22.37 27.95
C ALA A 39 -0.47 21.95 26.50
N ILE A 40 0.11 20.76 26.33
CA ILE A 40 0.30 20.09 25.05
C ILE A 40 -0.48 18.78 25.10
N ILE A 41 -1.50 18.66 24.27
CA ILE A 41 -2.31 17.44 24.18
C ILE A 41 -1.92 16.74 22.89
N PHE A 42 -1.34 15.55 22.98
CA PHE A 42 -0.91 14.76 21.83
C PHE A 42 -1.70 13.47 21.79
N PHE A 43 -2.50 13.27 20.75
CA PHE A 43 -3.44 12.14 20.72
C PHE A 43 -3.50 11.46 19.36
N ASN A 44 -3.83 10.17 19.38
CA ASN A 44 -4.09 9.41 18.16
C ASN A 44 -5.51 9.69 17.65
N TYR A 45 -5.61 10.32 16.47
CA TYR A 45 -6.89 10.66 15.84
C TYR A 45 -7.74 9.42 15.59
N ASN A 46 -7.14 8.35 15.06
CA ASN A 46 -7.88 7.15 14.66
C ASN A 46 -8.54 6.49 15.87
N ARG A 47 -7.90 6.53 17.04
CA ARG A 47 -8.49 6.03 18.28
C ARG A 47 -9.69 6.86 18.72
N ILE A 48 -9.62 8.20 18.71
CA ILE A 48 -10.77 9.05 19.02
C ILE A 48 -11.92 8.83 18.04
N ASN A 49 -11.63 8.80 16.74
CA ASN A 49 -12.65 8.58 15.71
C ASN A 49 -13.36 7.22 15.87
N MET A 50 -12.64 6.16 16.24
CA MET A 50 -13.22 4.86 16.58
C MET A 50 -14.01 4.89 17.90
N GLY A 51 -13.44 5.52 18.93
CA GLY A 51 -14.03 5.59 20.27
C GLY A 51 -15.35 6.35 20.30
N LEU A 52 -15.51 7.37 19.45
CA LEU A 52 -16.76 8.11 19.33
C LEU A 52 -17.92 7.22 18.89
N SER A 53 -17.70 6.12 18.16
CA SER A 53 -18.76 5.19 17.75
C SER A 53 -18.86 3.94 18.64
N ASN A 54 -17.93 3.74 19.57
CA ASN A 54 -17.88 2.56 20.42
C ASN A 54 -18.50 2.83 21.81
N LEU A 55 -19.51 2.04 22.19
CA LEU A 55 -20.20 2.17 23.47
C LEU A 55 -19.33 1.73 24.66
N ASP A 56 -18.41 0.78 24.47
CA ASP A 56 -17.55 0.24 25.55
C ASP A 56 -16.57 1.27 26.12
N VAL A 57 -16.29 2.33 25.37
CA VAL A 57 -15.40 3.43 25.78
C VAL A 57 -16.14 4.77 25.91
N GLN A 58 -17.47 4.73 25.98
CA GLN A 58 -18.31 5.93 26.02
C GLN A 58 -18.03 6.80 27.24
N GLU A 59 -17.85 6.20 28.43
CA GLU A 59 -17.51 6.96 29.65
C GLU A 59 -16.23 7.78 29.48
N HIS A 60 -15.22 7.19 28.83
CA HIS A 60 -13.94 7.84 28.55
C HIS A 60 -14.08 8.97 27.52
N MET A 61 -14.87 8.76 26.46
CA MET A 61 -15.17 9.82 25.47
C MET A 61 -15.95 10.97 26.11
N SER A 62 -16.93 10.66 26.97
CA SER A 62 -17.70 11.64 27.71
C SER A 62 -16.83 12.42 28.70
N ALA A 63 -15.82 11.81 29.29
CA ALA A 63 -14.85 12.51 30.15
C ALA A 63 -13.98 13.53 29.39
N LEU A 64 -13.74 13.30 28.09
CA LEU A 64 -12.92 14.14 27.22
C LEU A 64 -13.71 15.20 26.43
N PHE A 65 -14.97 14.92 26.08
CA PHE A 65 -15.78 15.82 25.25
C PHE A 65 -17.03 16.35 25.95
N THR A 66 -17.42 15.80 27.11
CA THR A 66 -18.77 15.84 27.70
C THR A 66 -19.78 14.96 26.95
N GLU A 67 -20.70 14.36 27.69
CA GLU A 67 -21.72 13.46 27.15
C GLU A 67 -22.58 14.14 26.05
N LYS A 68 -22.97 15.39 26.26
CA LYS A 68 -23.74 16.19 25.29
C LYS A 68 -22.98 16.37 23.97
N ARG A 69 -21.67 16.64 24.03
CA ARG A 69 -20.83 16.84 22.83
C ARG A 69 -20.60 15.52 22.10
N VAL A 70 -20.38 14.42 22.82
CA VAL A 70 -20.25 13.07 22.21
C VAL A 70 -21.51 12.71 21.44
N ALA A 71 -22.70 12.92 22.03
CA ALA A 71 -23.97 12.63 21.36
C ALA A 71 -24.14 13.45 20.07
N ARG A 72 -23.83 14.75 20.12
CA ARG A 72 -23.88 15.63 18.95
C ARG A 72 -22.86 15.23 17.87
N LEU A 73 -21.63 14.92 18.26
CA LEU A 73 -20.57 14.49 17.35
C LEU A 73 -20.92 13.19 16.65
N ARG A 74 -21.47 12.20 17.36
CA ARG A 74 -21.90 10.93 16.77
C ARG A 74 -22.82 11.15 15.57
N VAL A 75 -23.90 11.90 15.77
CA VAL A 75 -24.89 12.21 14.73
C VAL A 75 -24.25 12.98 13.57
N ARG A 76 -23.45 14.01 13.87
CA ARG A 76 -22.82 14.85 12.84
C ARG A 76 -21.82 14.07 11.98
N LEU A 77 -21.08 13.13 12.56
CA LEU A 77 -20.00 12.44 11.87
C LEU A 77 -20.47 11.38 10.87
N GLU A 78 -21.65 10.79 11.06
CA GLU A 78 -22.18 9.69 10.23
C GLU A 78 -22.22 10.00 8.72
N THR A 79 -22.44 11.27 8.36
CA THR A 79 -22.61 11.70 6.96
C THR A 79 -21.35 12.31 6.35
N LEU A 80 -20.28 12.48 7.13
CA LEU A 80 -19.09 13.23 6.71
C LEU A 80 -18.01 12.34 6.09
N LYS A 81 -17.28 12.91 5.12
CA LYS A 81 -16.11 12.26 4.52
C LYS A 81 -14.93 12.24 5.51
N PRO A 82 -13.91 11.38 5.31
CA PRO A 82 -12.81 11.21 6.27
C PRO A 82 -12.11 12.51 6.70
N LEU A 83 -11.83 13.43 5.76
CA LEU A 83 -11.19 14.70 6.07
C LEU A 83 -12.11 15.62 6.89
N GLU A 84 -13.39 15.70 6.52
CA GLU A 84 -14.39 16.53 7.21
C GLU A 84 -14.66 16.01 8.62
N ARG A 85 -14.62 14.68 8.81
CA ARG A 85 -14.71 14.05 10.13
C ARG A 85 -13.54 14.42 11.02
N GLU A 86 -12.32 14.37 10.48
CA GLU A 86 -11.11 14.78 11.19
C GLU A 86 -11.21 16.22 11.67
N LEU A 87 -11.50 17.16 10.76
CA LEU A 87 -11.62 18.57 11.07
C LEU A 87 -12.70 18.82 12.13
N SER A 88 -13.86 18.16 12.01
CA SER A 88 -14.96 18.31 12.98
C SER A 88 -14.58 17.86 14.39
N ILE A 89 -13.82 16.76 14.53
CA ILE A 89 -13.38 16.25 15.84
C ILE A 89 -12.34 17.18 16.48
N VAL A 90 -11.37 17.65 15.69
CA VAL A 90 -10.32 18.56 16.17
C VAL A 90 -10.91 19.90 16.57
N GLU A 91 -11.83 20.44 15.77
CA GLU A 91 -12.56 21.68 16.06
C GLU A 91 -13.37 21.56 17.36
N ASP A 92 -14.11 20.46 17.54
CA ASP A 92 -14.90 20.27 18.76
C ASP A 92 -14.04 20.10 20.01
N LEU A 93 -12.87 19.47 19.90
CA LEU A 93 -11.91 19.38 21.00
C LEU A 93 -11.31 20.75 21.33
N ALA A 94 -10.94 21.54 20.31
CA ALA A 94 -10.42 22.89 20.51
C ALA A 94 -11.46 23.81 21.18
N ASN A 95 -12.72 23.73 20.73
CA ASN A 95 -13.83 24.47 21.33
C ASN A 95 -14.06 24.08 22.79
N ALA A 96 -14.01 22.78 23.12
CA ALA A 96 -14.12 22.32 24.49
C ALA A 96 -12.99 22.88 25.39
N LEU A 97 -11.77 23.01 24.86
CA LEU A 97 -10.63 23.59 25.59
C LEU A 97 -10.78 25.10 25.77
N MET A 98 -11.29 25.83 24.77
CA MET A 98 -11.59 27.26 24.87
C MET A 98 -12.68 27.55 25.91
N GLU A 99 -13.74 26.73 25.96
CA GLU A 99 -14.80 26.82 26.98
C GLU A 99 -14.27 26.66 28.41
N LEU A 100 -13.15 25.95 28.59
CA LEU A 100 -12.47 25.79 29.88
C LEU A 100 -11.53 26.95 30.24
N GLY A 101 -11.55 28.03 29.45
CA GLY A 101 -10.77 29.25 29.72
C GLY A 101 -9.39 29.26 29.07
N ALA A 102 -9.11 28.37 28.12
CA ALA A 102 -7.97 28.55 27.23
C ALA A 102 -8.19 29.78 26.33
N LYS A 103 -7.20 30.68 26.27
CA LYS A 103 -7.29 31.90 25.45
C LYS A 103 -6.78 31.67 24.03
N TYR A 104 -5.78 30.81 23.88
CA TYR A 104 -5.18 30.47 22.59
C TYR A 104 -5.04 28.97 22.47
N VAL A 105 -5.60 28.41 21.39
CA VAL A 105 -5.54 27.00 21.05
C VAL A 105 -4.95 26.85 19.66
N LEU A 106 -3.99 25.95 19.50
CA LEU A 106 -3.24 25.79 18.27
C LEU A 106 -3.06 24.31 17.93
N PRO A 107 -3.85 23.77 16.97
CA PRO A 107 -3.72 22.40 16.50
C PRO A 107 -2.56 22.24 15.50
N PHE A 108 -1.98 21.05 15.47
CA PHE A 108 -0.93 20.65 14.55
C PHE A 108 -1.03 19.15 14.22
N GLY A 109 -1.09 18.81 12.94
CA GLY A 109 -1.32 17.44 12.46
C GLY A 109 -0.04 16.64 12.22
N PHE A 110 -0.09 15.33 12.44
CA PHE A 110 0.99 14.40 12.08
C PHE A 110 0.47 13.33 11.14
N LYS A 111 1.03 13.25 9.93
CA LYS A 111 0.74 12.14 9.00
C LYS A 111 1.47 10.86 9.40
N ASN A 112 0.97 9.73 8.94
CA ASN A 112 1.64 8.43 9.06
C ASN A 112 2.93 8.41 8.21
N GLU A 113 3.72 7.35 8.33
CA GLU A 113 5.02 7.20 7.64
C GLU A 113 4.93 7.31 6.11
N TYR A 114 3.76 7.01 5.55
CA TYR A 114 3.49 7.07 4.11
C TYR A 114 2.90 8.41 3.65
N GLY A 115 2.64 9.36 4.56
CA GLY A 115 2.04 10.67 4.27
C GLY A 115 0.56 10.65 3.87
N THR A 116 -0.09 9.48 3.86
CA THR A 116 -1.43 9.29 3.29
C THR A 116 -2.57 9.58 4.25
N ARG A 117 -2.37 9.44 5.56
CA ARG A 117 -3.41 9.60 6.58
C ARG A 117 -2.88 10.29 7.83
N THR A 118 -3.74 11.02 8.54
CA THR A 118 -3.39 11.55 9.86
C THR A 118 -3.29 10.42 10.87
N SER A 119 -2.17 10.39 11.60
CA SER A 119 -1.91 9.45 12.68
C SER A 119 -2.25 10.09 14.03
N HIS A 120 -1.74 11.30 14.27
CA HIS A 120 -1.85 12.00 15.54
C HIS A 120 -2.11 13.49 15.33
N HIS A 121 -2.61 14.13 16.37
CA HIS A 121 -2.71 15.58 16.49
C HIS A 121 -2.03 16.03 17.76
N LEU A 122 -1.37 17.18 17.70
CA LEU A 122 -0.91 17.93 18.86
C LEU A 122 -1.73 19.21 18.95
N ILE A 123 -2.32 19.46 20.11
CA ILE A 123 -3.01 20.72 20.41
C ILE A 123 -2.24 21.43 21.51
N PHE A 124 -1.69 22.59 21.18
CA PHE A 124 -1.09 23.49 22.16
C PHE A 124 -2.14 24.44 22.71
N VAL A 125 -2.15 24.62 24.02
CA VAL A 125 -3.11 25.44 24.75
C VAL A 125 -2.35 26.37 25.68
N THR A 126 -2.62 27.67 25.57
CA THR A 126 -2.01 28.68 26.46
C THR A 126 -2.97 29.83 26.74
N LYS A 127 -2.72 30.52 27.86
CA LYS A 127 -3.37 31.80 28.19
C LYS A 127 -2.50 33.02 27.78
N ASN A 128 -1.24 32.80 27.44
CA ASN A 128 -0.27 33.85 27.15
C ASN A 128 0.03 33.94 25.64
N PHE A 129 -0.14 35.13 25.06
CA PHE A 129 0.12 35.35 23.64
C PHE A 129 1.59 35.12 23.27
N ARG A 130 2.54 35.42 24.16
CA ARG A 130 3.96 35.21 23.89
C ARG A 130 4.29 33.71 23.75
N GLY A 131 3.69 32.86 24.60
CA GLY A 131 3.79 31.41 24.46
C GLY A 131 3.17 30.92 23.16
N TYR A 132 1.99 31.44 22.82
CA TYR A 132 1.30 31.14 21.56
C TYR A 132 2.15 31.49 20.34
N GLU A 133 2.71 32.70 20.29
CA GLU A 133 3.55 33.17 19.18
C GLU A 133 4.81 32.31 19.00
N ILE A 134 5.49 31.97 20.10
CA ILE A 134 6.68 31.10 20.08
C ILE A 134 6.33 29.73 19.51
N ILE A 135 5.30 29.06 20.05
CA ILE A 135 4.90 27.73 19.59
C ILE A 135 4.37 27.79 18.15
N LYS A 136 3.64 28.83 17.78
CA LYS A 136 3.19 29.05 16.40
C LYS A 136 4.37 29.15 15.43
N GLY A 137 5.43 29.86 15.81
CA GLY A 137 6.68 29.91 15.04
C GLY A 137 7.38 28.55 14.95
N ILE A 138 7.38 27.76 16.02
CA ILE A 138 7.93 26.38 16.00
C ILE A 138 7.11 25.50 15.06
N MET A 139 5.79 25.45 15.22
CA MET A 139 4.88 24.68 14.36
C MET A 139 4.98 25.09 12.90
N ALA A 140 5.11 26.39 12.61
CA ALA A 140 5.37 26.88 11.26
C ALA A 140 6.67 26.30 10.68
N ARG A 141 7.78 26.33 11.45
CA ARG A 141 9.07 25.74 11.02
C ARG A 141 9.03 24.22 10.89
N GLN A 142 8.18 23.55 11.66
CA GLN A 142 8.02 22.08 11.62
C GLN A 142 6.95 21.64 10.61
N SER A 143 6.24 22.57 9.96
CA SER A 143 5.27 22.25 8.92
C SER A 143 6.01 21.74 7.69
N SER A 144 5.54 20.61 7.16
CA SER A 144 6.14 19.96 6.00
C SER A 144 5.83 20.64 4.67
N ALA A 145 4.75 21.42 4.64
CA ALA A 145 4.28 22.13 3.45
C ALA A 145 3.91 23.58 3.81
N ALA A 146 4.00 24.46 2.81
CA ALA A 146 3.47 25.83 2.86
C ALA A 146 2.81 26.17 1.52
N ASP A 147 1.63 26.79 1.56
CA ASP A 147 0.94 27.29 0.37
C ASP A 147 1.06 28.82 0.35
N GLN A 148 1.63 29.37 -0.73
CA GLN A 148 1.92 30.80 -0.87
C GLN A 148 2.66 31.41 0.35
N GLY A 149 3.53 30.63 1.01
CA GLY A 149 4.26 31.06 2.20
C GLY A 149 3.50 30.92 3.53
N VAL A 150 2.25 30.43 3.49
CA VAL A 150 1.48 30.09 4.69
C VAL A 150 1.75 28.65 5.08
N PRO A 151 2.35 28.37 6.26
CA PRO A 151 2.63 27.02 6.70
C PRO A 151 1.35 26.20 6.91
N SER A 152 1.41 24.92 6.59
CA SER A 152 0.26 23.98 6.66
C SER A 152 -0.13 23.53 8.08
N PHE A 153 0.71 23.80 9.08
CA PHE A 153 0.52 23.30 10.45
C PHE A 153 0.35 21.77 10.51
N THR A 154 1.05 21.08 9.60
CA THR A 154 1.06 19.62 9.51
C THR A 154 2.48 19.14 9.27
N TYR A 155 2.93 18.19 10.07
CA TYR A 155 4.14 17.43 9.81
C TYR A 155 3.79 16.15 9.06
N ASN A 156 4.46 15.97 7.94
CA ASN A 156 4.43 14.76 7.15
C ASN A 156 5.85 14.18 7.09
N PRO A 157 6.09 13.01 7.72
CA PRO A 157 7.40 12.39 7.71
C PRO A 157 7.89 11.98 6.31
N ALA A 158 6.98 11.86 5.32
CA ALA A 158 7.36 11.64 3.94
C ALA A 158 7.97 12.92 3.30
N ASP A 159 7.47 14.10 3.68
CA ASP A 159 7.95 15.39 3.17
C ASP A 159 9.25 15.83 3.88
N SER A 160 9.38 15.58 5.19
CA SER A 160 10.58 15.95 5.96
C SER A 160 11.79 15.06 5.69
N ARG A 161 11.57 13.81 5.27
CA ARG A 161 12.64 12.90 4.83
C ARG A 161 13.06 13.15 3.38
N PHE A 162 12.21 13.81 2.58
CA PHE A 162 12.43 14.01 1.15
C PHE A 162 11.85 15.37 0.66
N PRO A 163 12.53 16.51 0.89
CA PRO A 163 12.04 17.85 0.50
C PRO A 163 11.76 17.99 -1.00
N LEU A 164 12.58 17.34 -1.85
CA LEU A 164 12.35 17.28 -3.29
C LEU A 164 10.95 16.71 -3.58
N LEU A 165 10.57 15.62 -2.90
CA LEU A 165 9.35 14.84 -3.20
C LEU A 165 8.04 15.63 -3.00
N PHE A 166 8.06 16.73 -2.24
CA PHE A 166 6.91 17.62 -2.08
C PHE A 166 6.80 18.65 -3.22
N GLU A 167 7.91 19.25 -3.67
CA GLU A 167 7.94 19.93 -4.98
C GLU A 167 7.53 18.95 -6.09
N LEU A 168 7.80 17.65 -5.89
CA LEU A 168 7.36 16.55 -6.72
C LEU A 168 5.87 16.13 -6.58
N SER A 169 5.00 16.92 -5.95
CA SER A 169 3.59 16.55 -5.72
C SER A 169 2.55 17.35 -6.52
N GLN A 170 2.95 18.04 -7.60
CA GLN A 170 1.98 18.74 -8.46
C GLN A 170 1.13 17.79 -9.32
N PRO A 171 -0.15 18.11 -9.57
CA PRO A 171 -1.03 17.32 -10.42
C PRO A 171 -0.47 17.11 -11.84
N LEU A 172 -0.82 15.97 -12.43
CA LEU A 172 -0.37 15.56 -13.77
C LEU A 172 -0.92 16.44 -14.91
N ASP A 173 -2.02 17.16 -14.66
CA ASP A 173 -2.75 17.94 -15.67
C ASP A 173 -2.08 19.29 -15.99
N ASP A 174 -1.23 19.81 -15.09
CA ASP A 174 -0.51 21.08 -15.30
C ASP A 174 0.74 20.91 -16.18
N LEU A 175 1.35 19.72 -16.20
CA LEU A 175 2.57 19.42 -16.95
C LEU A 175 2.42 19.73 -18.45
N GLY A 176 1.28 19.39 -19.06
CA GLY A 176 1.07 19.64 -20.49
C GLY A 176 1.04 21.13 -20.84
N ASN A 177 0.45 21.97 -19.98
CA ASN A 177 0.38 23.41 -20.20
C ASN A 177 1.75 24.08 -20.00
N MET A 178 2.51 23.64 -18.99
CA MET A 178 3.88 24.10 -18.77
C MET A 178 4.78 23.81 -19.98
N LEU A 179 4.71 22.59 -20.52
CA LEU A 179 5.51 22.20 -21.68
C LEU A 179 5.22 23.06 -22.92
N LEU A 180 3.94 23.38 -23.17
CA LEU A 180 3.57 24.27 -24.27
C LEU A 180 4.08 25.69 -24.07
N LYS A 181 4.04 26.21 -22.84
CA LYS A 181 4.50 27.57 -22.52
C LYS A 181 6.03 27.67 -22.62
N ASP A 182 6.74 26.73 -22.02
CA ASP A 182 8.18 26.82 -21.80
C ASP A 182 8.99 26.41 -23.05
N PHE A 183 8.38 25.63 -23.97
CA PHE A 183 9.05 25.08 -25.16
C PHE A 183 8.37 25.38 -26.50
N ALA A 184 7.44 26.34 -26.56
CA ALA A 184 6.79 26.76 -27.80
C ALA A 184 7.82 27.05 -28.91
N GLY A 185 7.60 26.49 -30.11
CA GLY A 185 8.44 26.75 -31.29
C GLY A 185 9.79 26.03 -31.31
N ARG A 186 10.17 25.31 -30.24
CA ARG A 186 11.42 24.52 -30.21
C ARG A 186 11.18 23.09 -30.68
N SER A 187 12.19 22.49 -31.35
CA SER A 187 12.22 21.06 -31.66
C SER A 187 13.30 20.39 -30.83
N LEU A 188 12.89 19.51 -29.90
CA LEU A 188 13.77 18.87 -28.93
C LEU A 188 13.49 17.37 -28.89
N SER A 189 14.52 16.59 -28.54
CA SER A 189 14.30 15.19 -28.17
C SER A 189 13.62 15.10 -26.80
N LEU A 190 12.88 14.01 -26.54
CA LEU A 190 12.27 13.77 -25.23
C LEU A 190 13.31 13.80 -24.10
N GLN A 191 14.51 13.29 -24.37
CA GLN A 191 15.61 13.21 -23.40
C GLN A 191 16.06 14.61 -22.98
N VAL A 192 16.30 15.50 -23.94
CA VAL A 192 16.73 16.88 -23.68
C VAL A 192 15.63 17.69 -23.00
N LEU A 193 14.38 17.56 -23.46
CA LEU A 193 13.23 18.21 -22.82
C LEU A 193 13.06 17.75 -21.37
N TYR A 194 13.25 16.45 -21.10
CA TYR A 194 13.19 15.90 -19.76
C TYR A 194 14.33 16.43 -18.89
N GLU A 195 15.57 16.43 -19.39
CA GLU A 195 16.72 16.95 -18.64
C GLU A 195 16.58 18.45 -18.32
N GLU A 196 16.08 19.25 -19.26
CA GLU A 196 15.87 20.69 -19.04
C GLU A 196 14.71 20.99 -18.07
N HIS A 197 13.60 20.25 -18.15
CA HIS A 197 12.38 20.61 -17.41
C HIS A 197 12.16 19.80 -16.11
N SER A 198 12.73 18.60 -15.99
CA SER A 198 12.49 17.70 -14.84
C SER A 198 13.26 18.08 -13.59
N VAL A 199 14.33 18.86 -13.72
CA VAL A 199 15.17 19.27 -12.59
C VAL A 199 14.33 20.11 -11.62
N GLY A 200 14.20 19.62 -10.38
CA GLY A 200 13.37 20.25 -9.35
C GLY A 200 11.87 20.06 -9.53
N ARG A 201 11.39 19.11 -10.35
CA ARG A 201 9.96 18.95 -10.67
C ARG A 201 9.47 17.50 -10.61
N PRO A 202 8.19 17.26 -10.23
CA PRO A 202 7.60 15.93 -9.92
C PRO A 202 7.76 14.80 -10.86
N TYR A 203 7.98 15.21 -12.09
CA TYR A 203 7.52 14.47 -13.21
C TYR A 203 8.65 13.54 -13.58
N ILE A 204 8.37 12.24 -13.54
CA ILE A 204 9.27 11.25 -14.07
C ILE A 204 9.11 11.18 -15.60
N LEU A 205 10.09 10.63 -16.30
CA LEU A 205 10.08 10.53 -17.77
C LEU A 205 8.76 9.97 -18.34
N LYS A 206 8.10 9.07 -17.60
CA LYS A 206 6.77 8.55 -17.96
C LYS A 206 5.70 9.65 -18.02
N ASN A 207 5.67 10.57 -17.05
CA ASN A 207 4.72 11.68 -17.03
C ASN A 207 4.89 12.58 -18.26
N TYR A 208 6.13 12.88 -18.65
CA TYR A 208 6.42 13.64 -19.88
C TYR A 208 5.97 12.91 -21.13
N ARG A 209 6.23 11.59 -21.23
CA ARG A 209 5.74 10.77 -22.35
C ARG A 209 4.21 10.81 -22.44
N ASP A 210 3.53 10.70 -21.32
CA ASP A 210 2.07 10.68 -21.27
C ASP A 210 1.48 12.06 -21.58
N ALA A 211 2.08 13.15 -21.07
CA ALA A 211 1.70 14.52 -21.41
C ALA A 211 1.92 14.83 -22.89
N LEU A 212 3.10 14.52 -23.45
CA LEU A 212 3.42 14.75 -24.86
C LEU A 212 2.52 13.91 -25.79
N ARG A 213 2.17 12.68 -25.43
CA ARG A 213 1.17 11.88 -26.18
C ARG A 213 -0.20 12.54 -26.23
N LYS A 214 -0.68 13.06 -25.09
CA LYS A 214 -1.95 13.80 -25.02
C LYS A 214 -1.90 15.06 -25.90
N LEU A 215 -0.79 15.80 -25.85
CA LEU A 215 -0.59 17.01 -26.67
C LEU A 215 -0.50 16.71 -28.16
N GLU A 216 0.17 15.63 -28.55
CA GLU A 216 0.27 15.16 -29.94
C GLU A 216 -1.10 14.71 -30.46
N TYR A 217 -1.85 13.92 -29.67
CA TYR A 217 -3.22 13.52 -30.02
C TYR A 217 -4.15 14.73 -30.18
N ALA A 218 -3.97 15.76 -29.36
CA ALA A 218 -4.71 17.01 -29.46
C ALA A 218 -4.21 17.95 -30.58
N GLY A 219 -3.22 17.53 -31.38
CA GLY A 219 -2.65 18.31 -32.48
C GLY A 219 -1.85 19.54 -32.06
N LYS A 220 -1.50 19.67 -30.76
CA LYS A 220 -0.79 20.83 -30.21
C LYS A 220 0.72 20.78 -30.42
N ILE A 221 1.27 19.58 -30.67
CA ILE A 221 2.68 19.35 -30.98
C ILE A 221 2.82 18.39 -32.16
N ARG A 222 3.98 18.42 -32.82
CA ARG A 222 4.39 17.45 -33.84
C ARG A 222 5.61 16.68 -33.33
N THR A 223 5.78 15.45 -33.80
CA THR A 223 6.88 14.58 -33.33
C THR A 223 7.37 13.67 -34.44
N GLU A 224 8.64 13.28 -34.40
CA GLU A 224 9.24 12.37 -35.37
C GLU A 224 9.90 11.17 -34.64
N PRO A 225 9.49 9.91 -34.92
CA PRO A 225 8.35 9.53 -35.76
C PRO A 225 7.00 9.83 -35.06
N PRO A 226 5.92 10.08 -35.83
CA PRO A 226 4.58 10.28 -35.28
C PRO A 226 4.10 9.04 -34.53
N ALA A 227 3.19 9.21 -33.55
CA ALA A 227 2.71 8.15 -32.67
C ALA A 227 2.33 6.84 -33.38
N GLU A 228 1.71 6.93 -34.55
CA GLU A 228 1.30 5.80 -35.40
C GLU A 228 2.48 4.94 -35.87
N ARG A 229 3.66 5.55 -36.00
CA ARG A 229 4.91 4.91 -36.47
C ARG A 229 5.87 4.56 -35.32
N ARG A 230 5.52 4.83 -34.05
CA ARG A 230 6.40 4.54 -32.88
C ARG A 230 6.28 3.10 -32.38
N ARG A 231 7.42 2.57 -31.89
CA ARG A 231 7.50 1.26 -31.21
C ARG A 231 6.81 1.34 -29.82
N LYS A 232 5.79 0.50 -29.60
CA LYS A 232 4.97 0.49 -28.37
C LYS A 232 5.70 -0.17 -27.19
N ILE A 233 5.96 0.56 -26.10
CA ILE A 233 6.52 0.04 -24.83
C ILE A 233 5.41 0.00 -23.76
N GLY A 234 4.90 -1.22 -23.61
CA GLY A 234 3.82 -1.74 -22.78
C GLY A 234 3.59 -3.20 -23.20
N GLY A 235 4.71 -3.82 -23.59
CA GLY A 235 4.76 -4.89 -24.57
C GLY A 235 6.23 -5.26 -24.74
N ARG A 236 6.58 -6.38 -24.10
CA ARG A 236 7.84 -7.15 -24.17
C ARG A 236 8.96 -6.68 -23.24
N ALA A 237 8.81 -6.90 -21.94
CA ALA A 237 9.95 -7.19 -21.04
C ALA A 237 10.45 -8.61 -21.30
N SER A 238 10.82 -8.90 -22.55
CA SER A 238 11.08 -10.27 -23.01
C SER A 238 12.35 -10.90 -22.46
N TRP A 239 13.15 -10.14 -21.71
CA TRP A 239 14.32 -10.63 -20.99
C TRP A 239 13.95 -11.26 -19.64
N HIS A 240 12.72 -11.07 -19.13
CA HIS A 240 12.22 -11.74 -17.92
C HIS A 240 11.24 -12.85 -18.28
N GLN A 241 11.34 -13.97 -17.59
CA GLN A 241 10.35 -15.04 -17.61
C GLN A 241 9.35 -14.83 -16.48
N PHE A 242 8.10 -14.46 -16.81
CA PHE A 242 7.06 -14.23 -15.81
C PHE A 242 6.28 -15.52 -15.57
N GLN A 243 6.13 -15.94 -14.31
CA GLN A 243 5.24 -17.02 -13.90
C GLN A 243 4.02 -16.41 -13.21
N LEU A 244 2.85 -16.51 -13.85
CA LEU A 244 1.59 -15.97 -13.35
C LEU A 244 0.69 -17.12 -12.88
N LEU A 245 0.18 -17.04 -11.66
CA LEU A 245 -0.63 -18.09 -11.03
C LEU A 245 -1.97 -17.53 -10.53
N THR A 246 -3.07 -18.25 -10.75
CA THR A 246 -4.40 -17.86 -10.24
C THR A 246 -5.25 -19.04 -9.77
N LYS A 247 -6.14 -18.79 -8.82
CA LYS A 247 -7.25 -19.69 -8.44
C LYS A 247 -8.56 -19.38 -9.19
N ARG A 248 -8.64 -18.20 -9.81
CA ARG A 248 -9.84 -17.69 -10.52
C ARG A 248 -9.76 -18.03 -12.01
N SER A 249 -9.77 -19.32 -12.34
CA SER A 249 -9.55 -19.82 -13.70
C SER A 249 -10.68 -19.45 -14.69
N GLU A 250 -11.92 -19.29 -14.21
CA GLU A 250 -13.04 -18.81 -15.03
C GLU A 250 -12.79 -17.39 -15.52
N ARG A 251 -12.42 -16.48 -14.62
CA ARG A 251 -12.02 -15.11 -14.98
C ARG A 251 -10.81 -15.08 -15.92
N LEU A 252 -9.86 -16.01 -15.74
CA LEU A 252 -8.73 -16.16 -16.66
C LEU A 252 -9.24 -16.50 -18.07
N LEU A 253 -10.17 -17.45 -18.18
CA LEU A 253 -10.76 -17.88 -19.44
C LEU A 253 -11.49 -16.72 -20.14
N ASP A 254 -12.33 -15.97 -19.42
CA ASP A 254 -13.07 -14.81 -19.94
C ASP A 254 -12.16 -13.73 -20.53
N LEU A 255 -11.00 -13.54 -19.92
CA LEU A 255 -10.04 -12.52 -20.32
C LEU A 255 -9.01 -13.04 -21.33
N ALA A 256 -8.86 -14.36 -21.48
CA ALA A 256 -7.75 -14.95 -22.23
C ALA A 256 -7.66 -14.44 -23.67
N HIS A 257 -8.80 -14.30 -24.35
CA HIS A 257 -8.86 -13.81 -25.73
C HIS A 257 -8.64 -12.29 -25.87
N LYS A 258 -8.73 -11.54 -24.77
CA LYS A 258 -8.51 -10.09 -24.71
C LYS A 258 -7.06 -9.73 -24.35
N LEU A 259 -6.27 -10.71 -23.92
CA LEU A 259 -4.89 -10.54 -23.46
C LEU A 259 -3.87 -10.92 -24.53
N SER A 260 -2.70 -10.29 -24.47
CA SER A 260 -1.53 -10.70 -25.26
C SER A 260 -0.76 -11.81 -24.53
N TRP A 261 -0.40 -12.88 -25.25
CA TRP A 261 0.31 -14.05 -24.71
C TRP A 261 1.73 -14.17 -25.27
N PRO A 262 2.69 -13.36 -24.81
CA PRO A 262 4.06 -13.50 -25.26
C PRO A 262 4.71 -14.77 -24.67
N SER A 263 5.72 -15.33 -25.34
CA SER A 263 6.39 -16.58 -24.93
C SER A 263 7.05 -16.52 -23.56
N HIS A 264 7.42 -15.33 -23.11
CA HIS A 264 8.04 -15.08 -21.81
C HIS A 264 7.02 -14.88 -20.67
N VAL A 265 5.75 -15.23 -20.89
CA VAL A 265 4.70 -15.30 -19.86
C VAL A 265 4.23 -16.74 -19.76
N TRP A 266 4.52 -17.38 -18.63
CA TRP A 266 4.04 -18.69 -18.24
C TRP A 266 2.79 -18.53 -17.39
N MET A 267 1.73 -19.23 -17.77
CA MET A 267 0.44 -19.13 -17.10
C MET A 267 0.16 -20.40 -16.33
N GLY A 268 -0.29 -20.29 -15.09
CA GLY A 268 -0.66 -21.44 -14.29
C GLY A 268 -1.92 -21.24 -13.47
N VAL A 269 -2.48 -22.37 -13.06
CA VAL A 269 -3.62 -22.43 -12.14
C VAL A 269 -3.27 -23.27 -10.92
N SER A 270 -3.82 -22.92 -9.77
CA SER A 270 -3.74 -23.79 -8.59
C SER A 270 -4.86 -24.82 -8.62
N VAL A 271 -4.53 -26.08 -8.34
CA VAL A 271 -5.50 -27.20 -8.22
C VAL A 271 -5.16 -27.96 -6.96
N GLU A 272 -5.94 -27.75 -5.92
CA GLU A 272 -5.64 -28.30 -4.61
C GLU A 272 -6.12 -29.75 -4.43
N ASN A 273 -7.20 -30.14 -5.12
CA ASN A 273 -7.84 -31.48 -5.07
C ASN A 273 -8.71 -31.70 -6.33
N GLU A 274 -9.38 -32.86 -6.40
CA GLU A 274 -10.20 -33.29 -7.54
C GLU A 274 -11.35 -32.30 -7.89
N ASP A 275 -11.94 -31.63 -6.91
CA ASP A 275 -13.02 -30.65 -7.10
C ASP A 275 -12.61 -29.46 -7.99
N TYR A 276 -11.31 -29.19 -8.10
CA TYR A 276 -10.76 -28.06 -8.84
C TYR A 276 -10.08 -28.44 -10.15
N THR A 277 -10.23 -29.69 -10.59
CA THR A 277 -9.68 -30.17 -11.88
C THR A 277 -10.22 -29.38 -13.08
N CYS A 278 -11.45 -28.84 -13.01
CA CYS A 278 -12.02 -27.97 -14.06
C CYS A 278 -11.14 -26.74 -14.40
N ARG A 279 -10.28 -26.31 -13.46
CA ARG A 279 -9.35 -25.19 -13.69
C ARG A 279 -8.27 -25.55 -14.71
N ILE A 280 -7.93 -26.83 -14.83
CA ILE A 280 -6.98 -27.34 -15.82
C ILE A 280 -7.53 -27.11 -17.23
N ASP A 281 -8.82 -27.42 -17.44
CA ASP A 281 -9.48 -27.19 -18.73
C ASP A 281 -9.58 -25.71 -19.09
N HIS A 282 -9.87 -24.85 -18.11
CA HIS A 282 -9.84 -23.40 -18.31
C HIS A 282 -8.45 -22.93 -18.75
N LEU A 283 -7.38 -23.44 -18.12
CA LEU A 283 -6.00 -23.11 -18.51
C LEU A 283 -5.66 -23.61 -19.91
N ARG A 284 -6.07 -24.83 -20.26
CA ARG A 284 -5.85 -25.42 -21.60
C ARG A 284 -6.43 -24.57 -22.72
N ARG A 285 -7.60 -23.98 -22.48
CA ARG A 285 -8.29 -23.09 -23.44
C ARG A 285 -7.62 -21.72 -23.60
N THR A 286 -6.65 -21.37 -22.76
CA THR A 286 -5.89 -20.12 -22.95
C THR A 286 -4.86 -20.23 -24.08
N PRO A 287 -4.55 -19.12 -24.78
CA PRO A 287 -3.47 -19.07 -25.76
C PRO A 287 -2.03 -19.06 -25.17
N ALA A 288 -1.86 -19.28 -23.86
CA ALA A 288 -0.54 -19.28 -23.23
C ALA A 288 0.37 -20.37 -23.83
N LYS A 289 1.63 -20.01 -24.16
CA LYS A 289 2.58 -20.96 -24.75
C LYS A 289 3.12 -21.97 -23.75
N ILE A 290 3.34 -21.55 -22.51
CA ILE A 290 3.73 -22.44 -21.41
C ILE A 290 2.63 -22.36 -20.36
N LYS A 291 2.11 -23.53 -20.02
CA LYS A 291 1.01 -23.75 -19.07
C LYS A 291 1.52 -24.62 -17.93
N PHE A 292 1.34 -24.21 -16.69
CA PHE A 292 1.78 -25.01 -15.54
C PHE A 292 0.68 -25.20 -14.49
N LEU A 293 0.75 -26.30 -13.75
CA LEU A 293 -0.15 -26.57 -12.62
C LEU A 293 0.60 -26.39 -11.31
N SER A 294 -0.02 -25.68 -10.38
CA SER A 294 0.45 -25.57 -9.00
C SER A 294 -0.47 -26.38 -8.09
N LEU A 295 -0.08 -27.61 -7.81
CA LEU A 295 -0.77 -28.51 -6.88
C LEU A 295 -0.23 -28.23 -5.46
N GLU A 296 -0.40 -26.98 -5.03
CA GLU A 296 0.09 -26.46 -3.74
C GLU A 296 -0.94 -25.49 -3.12
N PRO A 297 -1.41 -25.75 -1.88
CA PRO A 297 -1.21 -27.00 -1.17
C PRO A 297 -1.93 -28.15 -1.88
N LEU A 298 -1.31 -29.34 -1.98
CA LEU A 298 -2.00 -30.57 -2.37
C LEU A 298 -2.81 -31.07 -1.18
N LEU A 299 -4.14 -31.09 -1.33
CA LEU A 299 -5.11 -31.37 -0.27
C LEU A 299 -5.89 -32.66 -0.48
N GLY A 300 -5.67 -33.36 -1.59
CA GLY A 300 -6.30 -34.64 -1.89
C GLY A 300 -5.66 -35.31 -3.12
N PRO A 301 -6.06 -36.55 -3.43
CA PRO A 301 -5.59 -37.26 -4.62
C PRO A 301 -6.11 -36.58 -5.90
N LEU A 302 -5.37 -36.79 -7.00
CA LEU A 302 -5.71 -36.32 -8.35
C LEU A 302 -5.54 -37.47 -9.35
N PRO A 303 -6.34 -38.55 -9.23
CA PRO A 303 -6.16 -39.76 -10.04
C PRO A 303 -6.41 -39.52 -11.54
N SER A 304 -7.21 -38.49 -11.85
CA SER A 304 -7.55 -38.05 -13.21
C SER A 304 -6.95 -36.68 -13.51
N LEU A 305 -5.71 -36.42 -13.08
CA LEU A 305 -5.08 -35.09 -13.27
C LEU A 305 -5.06 -34.67 -14.74
N ASP A 306 -4.82 -35.64 -15.62
CA ASP A 306 -4.72 -35.46 -17.07
C ASP A 306 -3.80 -34.27 -17.43
N PRO A 307 -2.46 -34.47 -17.43
CA PRO A 307 -1.52 -33.38 -17.72
C PRO A 307 -1.41 -33.06 -19.22
N GLU A 308 -2.34 -33.49 -20.08
CA GLU A 308 -2.31 -33.15 -21.51
C GLU A 308 -2.31 -31.63 -21.74
N ASN A 309 -1.45 -31.17 -22.66
CA ASN A 309 -1.22 -29.75 -22.99
C ASN A 309 -0.74 -28.87 -21.80
N ILE A 310 -0.24 -29.51 -20.74
CA ILE A 310 0.47 -28.87 -19.62
C ILE A 310 1.97 -29.09 -19.81
N HIS A 311 2.75 -28.07 -19.48
CA HIS A 311 4.19 -28.03 -19.74
C HIS A 311 5.01 -28.20 -18.47
N TRP A 312 4.39 -28.07 -17.29
CA TRP A 312 5.07 -28.21 -16.01
C TRP A 312 4.07 -28.43 -14.86
N VAL A 313 4.37 -29.36 -13.95
CA VAL A 313 3.54 -29.63 -12.76
C VAL A 313 4.39 -29.45 -11.50
N ILE A 314 3.89 -28.62 -10.58
CA ILE A 314 4.49 -28.33 -9.29
C ILE A 314 3.63 -28.96 -8.20
N VAL A 315 4.23 -29.74 -7.30
CA VAL A 315 3.52 -30.32 -6.15
C VAL A 315 4.14 -29.84 -4.85
N GLY A 316 3.30 -29.46 -3.88
CA GLY A 316 3.78 -29.09 -2.54
C GLY A 316 2.70 -29.17 -1.47
N GLY A 317 3.11 -29.54 -0.24
CA GLY A 317 2.23 -29.55 0.93
C GLY A 317 2.03 -28.17 1.56
N GLU A 318 0.97 -28.05 2.35
CA GLU A 318 0.63 -26.84 3.11
C GLU A 318 1.67 -26.54 4.20
N SER A 319 1.88 -25.26 4.52
CA SER A 319 2.90 -24.84 5.49
C SER A 319 2.31 -23.99 6.62
N GLY A 320 2.87 -24.12 7.82
CA GLY A 320 2.51 -23.31 8.99
C GLY A 320 1.63 -24.05 10.01
N PRO A 321 1.19 -23.36 11.08
CA PRO A 321 0.29 -23.92 12.08
C PRO A 321 -1.01 -24.39 11.42
N GLY A 322 -1.42 -25.65 11.68
CA GLY A 322 -2.63 -26.23 11.08
C GLY A 322 -2.45 -26.76 9.65
N ALA A 323 -1.22 -26.88 9.15
CA ALA A 323 -0.95 -27.47 7.83
C ALA A 323 -1.55 -28.87 7.71
N ARG A 324 -2.38 -29.07 6.68
CA ARG A 324 -2.99 -30.36 6.38
C ARG A 324 -1.96 -31.37 5.85
N PRO A 325 -2.08 -32.66 6.22
CA PRO A 325 -1.17 -33.68 5.74
C PRO A 325 -1.32 -33.90 4.23
N ILE A 326 -0.20 -34.18 3.58
CA ILE A 326 -0.11 -34.60 2.19
C ILE A 326 0.37 -36.05 2.18
N GLU A 327 -0.31 -36.92 1.43
CA GLU A 327 0.08 -38.33 1.36
C GLU A 327 1.14 -38.59 0.30
N VAL A 328 2.11 -39.45 0.63
CA VAL A 328 3.21 -39.84 -0.28
C VAL A 328 2.66 -40.47 -1.56
N SER A 329 1.61 -41.29 -1.44
CA SER A 329 0.97 -41.97 -2.57
C SER A 329 0.40 -40.98 -3.59
N TRP A 330 -0.17 -39.85 -3.16
CA TRP A 330 -0.70 -38.82 -4.07
C TRP A 330 0.40 -38.18 -4.90
N VAL A 331 1.54 -37.87 -4.26
CA VAL A 331 2.70 -37.26 -4.93
C VAL A 331 3.32 -38.24 -5.94
N ILE A 332 3.46 -39.52 -5.55
CA ILE A 332 3.97 -40.59 -6.42
C ILE A 332 3.06 -40.78 -7.64
N ASP A 333 1.74 -40.81 -7.43
CA ASP A 333 0.76 -40.98 -8.49
C ASP A 333 0.81 -39.83 -9.51
N ILE A 334 0.74 -38.58 -9.04
CA ILE A 334 0.87 -37.38 -9.89
C ILE A 334 2.16 -37.41 -10.71
N ARG A 335 3.27 -37.76 -10.08
CA ARG A 335 4.57 -37.87 -10.75
C ARG A 335 4.54 -38.94 -11.83
N ASN A 336 3.95 -40.11 -11.57
CA ASN A 336 3.84 -41.18 -12.56
C ASN A 336 2.99 -40.73 -13.77
N GLN A 337 1.87 -40.04 -13.52
CA GLN A 337 1.06 -39.43 -14.57
C GLN A 337 1.86 -38.42 -15.39
N CYS A 338 2.65 -37.55 -14.74
CA CYS A 338 3.53 -36.60 -15.43
C CYS A 338 4.57 -37.30 -16.30
N ARG A 339 5.24 -38.35 -15.78
CA ARG A 339 6.24 -39.12 -16.54
C ARG A 339 5.64 -39.86 -17.72
N ALA A 340 4.46 -40.45 -17.55
CA ALA A 340 3.74 -41.12 -18.64
C ALA A 340 3.38 -40.14 -19.77
N ALA A 341 3.06 -38.89 -19.42
CA ALA A 341 2.76 -37.83 -20.38
C ALA A 341 3.98 -37.03 -20.87
N GLY A 342 5.19 -37.33 -20.37
CA GLY A 342 6.41 -36.56 -20.70
C GLY A 342 6.41 -35.12 -20.18
N VAL A 343 5.65 -34.82 -19.13
CA VAL A 343 5.56 -33.48 -18.53
C VAL A 343 6.55 -33.34 -17.37
N PRO A 344 7.39 -32.28 -17.35
CA PRO A 344 8.30 -32.00 -16.25
C PRO A 344 7.60 -31.92 -14.90
N PHE A 345 8.14 -32.63 -13.91
CA PHE A 345 7.62 -32.70 -12.54
C PHE A 345 8.57 -32.06 -11.52
N PHE A 346 8.03 -31.12 -10.73
CA PHE A 346 8.76 -30.45 -9.64
C PHE A 346 8.09 -30.72 -8.30
N PHE A 347 8.82 -31.35 -7.38
CA PHE A 347 8.36 -31.55 -6.00
C PHE A 347 8.99 -30.52 -5.07
N LYS A 348 8.18 -29.55 -4.63
CA LYS A 348 8.63 -28.39 -3.87
C LYS A 348 8.98 -28.73 -2.42
N GLN A 349 8.03 -29.34 -1.70
CA GLN A 349 8.14 -29.64 -0.27
C GLN A 349 6.97 -30.50 0.22
N TRP A 350 7.18 -31.24 1.31
CA TRP A 350 6.12 -31.95 2.03
C TRP A 350 5.23 -31.03 2.89
N GLY A 351 5.68 -29.82 3.24
CA GLY A 351 4.92 -28.90 4.10
C GLY A 351 5.07 -29.19 5.60
N GLY A 352 4.07 -28.82 6.40
CA GLY A 352 4.06 -28.97 7.86
C GLY A 352 4.50 -27.72 8.65
N VAL A 353 4.49 -27.83 9.99
CA VAL A 353 4.80 -26.73 10.92
C VAL A 353 6.26 -26.30 10.85
N ASN A 354 7.18 -27.23 10.53
CA ASN A 354 8.60 -26.93 10.41
C ASN A 354 9.14 -27.36 9.03
N LYS A 355 9.10 -26.42 8.07
CA LYS A 355 9.57 -26.59 6.67
C LYS A 355 10.98 -27.19 6.55
N LYS A 356 11.86 -26.93 7.52
CA LYS A 356 13.25 -27.44 7.50
C LYS A 356 13.36 -28.93 7.85
N ARG A 357 12.37 -29.51 8.53
CA ARG A 357 12.39 -30.91 8.99
C ARG A 357 11.80 -31.90 8.00
N THR A 358 10.84 -31.49 7.19
CA THR A 358 10.12 -32.39 6.27
C THR A 358 10.81 -32.50 4.91
N GLY A 359 11.54 -31.46 4.49
CA GLY A 359 12.41 -31.50 3.30
C GLY A 359 11.65 -31.59 1.97
N ARG A 360 12.39 -31.91 0.90
CA ARG A 360 11.87 -32.02 -0.48
C ARG A 360 12.29 -33.31 -1.20
N LYS A 361 12.70 -34.33 -0.44
CA LYS A 361 13.07 -35.63 -1.02
C LYS A 361 11.82 -36.48 -1.19
N LEU A 362 11.65 -37.02 -2.39
CA LEU A 362 10.65 -38.03 -2.73
C LEU A 362 11.40 -39.24 -3.28
N GLU A 363 11.23 -40.41 -2.64
CA GLU A 363 11.99 -41.63 -2.93
C GLU A 363 13.52 -41.41 -2.89
N GLY A 364 14.00 -40.71 -1.85
CA GLY A 364 15.42 -40.52 -1.59
C GLY A 364 16.12 -39.45 -2.44
N ARG A 365 15.46 -38.88 -3.46
CA ARG A 365 16.01 -37.84 -4.34
C ARG A 365 15.13 -36.59 -4.43
N THR A 366 15.68 -35.50 -4.95
CA THR A 366 14.89 -34.29 -5.29
C THR A 366 14.37 -34.39 -6.72
N TRP A 367 13.23 -33.75 -6.97
CA TRP A 367 12.60 -33.71 -8.29
C TRP A 367 12.45 -32.25 -8.68
N ASP A 368 13.36 -31.76 -9.51
CA ASP A 368 13.55 -30.33 -9.80
C ASP A 368 13.39 -30.01 -11.30
N GLU A 369 12.59 -30.80 -12.01
CA GLU A 369 12.45 -30.68 -13.47
C GLU A 369 11.75 -29.37 -13.87
N MET A 370 12.13 -28.83 -15.02
CA MET A 370 11.67 -27.55 -15.56
C MET A 370 11.23 -27.72 -17.03
N PRO A 371 10.29 -26.89 -17.52
CA PRO A 371 9.97 -26.87 -18.95
C PRO A 371 11.17 -26.37 -19.76
N LEU A 372 11.45 -27.05 -20.87
CA LEU A 372 12.51 -26.63 -21.80
C LEU A 372 12.13 -25.31 -22.46
N LEU A 373 12.96 -24.28 -22.25
CA LEU A 373 12.84 -22.99 -22.93
C LEU A 373 13.27 -23.14 -24.38
N VAL A 374 12.33 -23.17 -25.32
CA VAL A 374 12.65 -23.03 -26.74
C VAL A 374 12.94 -21.55 -27.03
N ALA A 375 14.16 -21.11 -26.72
CA ALA A 375 14.73 -19.91 -27.30
C ALA A 375 15.24 -20.26 -28.71
N GLY A 376 14.98 -19.40 -29.70
CA GLY A 376 15.21 -19.67 -31.12
C GLY A 376 16.48 -20.49 -31.42
N ASN A 377 16.28 -21.64 -32.06
CA ASN A 377 17.30 -22.52 -32.67
C ASN A 377 18.59 -22.81 -31.89
N LYS A 378 18.60 -22.78 -30.55
CA LYS A 378 19.66 -23.45 -29.76
C LYS A 378 19.11 -24.04 -28.46
N LEU A 379 19.32 -25.35 -28.30
CA LEU A 379 19.11 -26.07 -27.04
C LEU A 379 20.07 -25.51 -25.98
N LEU A 380 19.55 -24.83 -24.96
CA LEU A 380 20.29 -24.57 -23.74
C LEU A 380 20.06 -25.77 -22.81
N GLN A 381 20.98 -26.74 -22.83
CA GLN A 381 21.11 -27.70 -21.75
C GLN A 381 21.49 -26.94 -20.49
N SER A 382 20.70 -27.08 -19.43
CA SER A 382 21.08 -26.64 -18.09
C SER A 382 22.25 -27.50 -17.61
N THR A 383 23.45 -26.93 -17.61
CA THR A 383 24.60 -27.45 -16.87
C THR A 383 24.21 -27.50 -15.39
N LEU A 384 24.06 -28.72 -14.89
CA LEU A 384 24.04 -29.04 -13.46
C LEU A 384 25.37 -28.53 -12.86
N PHE A 385 25.30 -27.62 -11.89
CA PHE A 385 26.41 -27.38 -10.99
C PHE A 385 26.17 -28.23 -9.74
N ASP A 386 26.91 -29.32 -9.63
CA ASP A 386 27.17 -30.01 -8.37
C ASP A 386 28.16 -29.16 -7.54
N VAL A 387 27.76 -28.78 -6.33
CA VAL A 387 28.61 -28.69 -5.12
C VAL A 387 27.79 -29.10 -3.90
#